data_AF-A0A2H6EEA9-F1
#
_entry.id   AF-A0A2H6EEA9-F1
#
_cell.length_a   1.000
_cell.length_b   1.000
_cell.length_c   1.000
_cell.angle_alpha   90.00
_cell.angle_beta   90.00
_cell.angle_gamma   90.00
#
_symmetry.space_group_name_H-M   'P 1'
#
loop_
_entity.id
_entity.type
_entity.pdbx_description
1 polymer ?
#
loop_
_entity_poly.entity_id
_entity_poly.type
_entity_poly.pdbx_seq_one_letter_code
_entity_poly.pdbx_strand_id
1 'polypeptide(L)'
;MHSVLMIFLDGIGIGKTDKDINPFFKYGFNTFTTLFGTIPSLKKPTLMNYRKYLFPVDANLGVNGLPQSGTGQASLFCGFNAPKFIGKHFGPFPFSTTIPVIKEKHILIHYKNKNVGSYFANAYPKPFFDYLNSGKTRLGVTAASIRLNNIPFNRITDVRKGSALTADFTNDRWNEKLGYNLPLIKPQTAARRLLRITGKHKFTLYEFYLMDHLGHFRIKNEFKRIYNILDLFLFTILTEMDYNRTTVIICSDHGNFEDLSVKSHTRNPALTITAGKYSEDLFSSIKRLDQVKPAIIKYCR
;
A
#
# COMPACT_ATOMS: atom_id res chain seq x y z
N MET A 1 -20.82 -2.83 12.67
CA MET A 1 -20.23 -2.08 11.54
C MET A 1 -19.11 -2.89 10.91
N HIS A 2 -19.16 -3.14 9.59
CA HIS A 2 -18.05 -3.68 8.81
C HIS A 2 -17.05 -2.56 8.45
N SER A 3 -15.75 -2.86 8.44
CA SER A 3 -14.68 -1.91 8.12
C SER A 3 -13.74 -2.49 7.08
N VAL A 4 -13.22 -1.63 6.20
CA VAL A 4 -12.23 -2.00 5.18
C VAL A 4 -10.91 -1.34 5.52
N LEU A 5 -9.85 -2.14 5.54
CA LEU A 5 -8.47 -1.67 5.64
C LEU A 5 -7.75 -1.97 4.33
N MET A 6 -7.30 -0.92 3.65
CA MET A 6 -6.39 -1.02 2.52
C MET A 6 -4.97 -0.63 2.99
N ILE A 7 -4.01 -1.53 2.82
CA ILE A 7 -2.58 -1.30 3.04
C ILE A 7 -1.93 -1.30 1.66
N PHE A 8 -1.50 -0.14 1.21
CA PHE A 8 -0.76 0.00 -0.04
C PHE A 8 0.74 -0.13 0.24
N LEU A 9 1.39 -1.10 -0.41
CA LEU A 9 2.81 -1.36 -0.34
C LEU A 9 3.43 -1.05 -1.72
N ASP A 10 4.18 0.04 -1.81
CA ASP A 10 4.78 0.47 -3.08
C ASP A 10 5.89 -0.51 -3.53
N GLY A 11 5.87 -0.91 -4.80
CA GLY A 11 6.96 -1.66 -5.43
C GLY A 11 7.15 -3.11 -5.00
N ILE A 12 6.08 -3.86 -4.71
CA ILE A 12 6.13 -5.31 -4.43
C ILE A 12 5.42 -6.14 -5.51
N GLY A 13 6.17 -6.98 -6.23
CA GLY A 13 5.64 -7.95 -7.19
C GLY A 13 5.79 -9.41 -6.76
N ILE A 14 5.35 -10.32 -7.63
CA ILE A 14 5.58 -11.77 -7.51
C ILE A 14 6.65 -12.19 -8.52
N GLY A 15 7.83 -12.56 -7.99
CA GLY A 15 9.03 -12.82 -8.80
C GLY A 15 9.38 -14.30 -8.97
N LYS A 16 10.57 -14.56 -9.51
CA LYS A 16 11.11 -15.91 -9.69
C LYS A 16 11.49 -16.54 -8.35
N THR A 17 11.50 -17.87 -8.31
CA THR A 17 12.11 -18.66 -7.22
C THR A 17 13.62 -18.65 -7.40
N ASP A 18 14.26 -17.57 -6.99
CA ASP A 18 15.69 -17.32 -7.18
C ASP A 18 16.26 -16.60 -5.96
N LYS A 19 17.19 -17.24 -5.25
CA LYS A 19 17.76 -16.73 -3.99
C LYS A 19 18.81 -15.64 -4.21
N ASP A 20 19.32 -15.48 -5.43
CA ASP A 20 20.34 -14.47 -5.71
C ASP A 20 19.70 -13.11 -5.97
N ILE A 21 18.51 -13.10 -6.58
CA ILE A 21 17.81 -11.86 -6.98
C ILE A 21 16.58 -11.56 -6.13
N ASN A 22 15.84 -12.57 -5.65
CA ASN A 22 14.56 -12.35 -4.97
C ASN A 22 14.74 -12.41 -3.44
N PRO A 23 14.59 -11.29 -2.73
CA PRO A 23 14.88 -11.25 -1.30
C PRO A 23 13.93 -12.10 -0.47
N PHE A 24 12.69 -12.32 -0.92
CA PHE A 24 11.75 -13.18 -0.23
C PHE A 24 12.27 -14.63 -0.16
N PHE A 25 12.86 -15.15 -1.25
CA PHE A 25 13.46 -16.48 -1.27
C PHE A 25 14.84 -16.53 -0.60
N LYS A 26 15.60 -15.44 -0.65
CA LYS A 26 16.92 -15.34 -0.01
C LYS A 26 16.85 -15.35 1.51
N TYR A 27 15.98 -14.50 2.07
CA TYR A 27 15.93 -14.23 3.51
C TYR A 27 14.73 -14.90 4.21
N GLY A 28 13.76 -15.42 3.44
CA GLY A 28 12.50 -15.91 3.99
C GLY A 28 11.56 -14.76 4.38
N PHE A 29 10.26 -15.03 4.45
CA PHE A 29 9.25 -14.06 4.88
C PHE A 29 8.17 -14.79 5.67
N ASN A 30 8.16 -14.61 6.99
CA ASN A 30 7.34 -15.38 7.93
C ASN A 30 5.85 -15.26 7.64
N THR A 31 5.39 -14.07 7.22
CA THR A 31 4.02 -13.84 6.77
C THR A 31 3.64 -14.82 5.67
N PHE A 32 4.50 -15.04 4.68
CA PHE A 32 4.19 -15.94 3.56
C PHE A 32 4.27 -17.40 3.98
N THR A 33 5.37 -17.80 4.61
CA THR A 33 5.60 -19.21 4.96
C THR A 33 4.60 -19.71 5.99
N THR A 34 4.27 -18.91 7.01
CA THR A 34 3.39 -19.35 8.10
C THR A 34 1.91 -19.18 7.74
N LEU A 35 1.52 -18.10 7.06
CA LEU A 35 0.11 -17.85 6.77
C LEU A 35 -0.36 -18.42 5.43
N PHE A 36 0.53 -18.69 4.48
CA PHE A 36 0.19 -19.23 3.16
C PHE A 36 0.94 -20.52 2.81
N GLY A 37 1.78 -21.03 3.72
CA GLY A 37 2.52 -22.28 3.59
C GLY A 37 3.79 -22.18 2.72
N THR A 38 3.96 -21.12 1.93
CA THR A 38 5.12 -20.92 1.06
C THR A 38 5.22 -19.48 0.57
N ILE A 39 6.34 -19.13 -0.05
CA ILE A 39 6.55 -17.82 -0.71
C ILE A 39 5.94 -17.88 -2.12
N PRO A 40 5.12 -16.90 -2.54
CA PRO A 40 4.58 -16.86 -3.88
C PRO A 40 5.69 -16.70 -4.93
N SER A 41 5.52 -17.35 -6.07
CA SER A 41 6.44 -17.23 -7.22
C SER A 41 5.67 -17.18 -8.53
N LEU A 42 6.34 -16.82 -9.62
CA LEU A 42 5.74 -16.90 -10.96
C LEU A 42 5.22 -18.31 -11.31
N LYS A 43 5.77 -19.38 -10.72
CA LYS A 43 5.27 -20.76 -10.92
C LYS A 43 4.05 -21.09 -10.06
N LYS A 44 3.91 -20.44 -8.90
CA LYS A 44 2.79 -20.60 -7.96
C LYS A 44 2.39 -19.23 -7.41
N PRO A 45 1.75 -18.37 -8.23
CA PRO A 45 1.54 -16.98 -7.87
C PRO A 45 0.32 -16.79 -6.96
N THR A 46 -0.57 -17.79 -6.91
CA THR A 46 -1.77 -17.78 -6.08
C THR A 46 -1.61 -18.74 -4.91
N LEU A 47 -1.82 -18.25 -3.69
CA LEU A 47 -1.81 -19.01 -2.44
C LEU A 47 -3.08 -18.68 -1.65
N MET A 48 -3.65 -19.69 -1.00
CA MET A 48 -4.92 -19.56 -0.29
C MET A 48 -4.84 -20.30 1.04
N ASN A 49 -5.33 -19.67 2.11
CA ASN A 49 -5.45 -20.30 3.41
C ASN A 49 -6.53 -19.59 4.25
N TYR A 50 -7.63 -20.29 4.56
CA TYR A 50 -8.72 -19.82 5.44
C TYR A 50 -9.00 -18.30 5.37
N ARG A 51 -9.88 -17.89 4.45
CA ARG A 51 -10.29 -16.50 4.25
C ARG A 51 -9.11 -15.53 4.06
N LYS A 52 -7.98 -16.03 3.56
CA LYS A 52 -6.82 -15.27 3.10
C LYS A 52 -6.44 -15.76 1.70
N TYR A 53 -6.25 -14.82 0.79
CA TYR A 53 -5.89 -15.09 -0.60
C TYR A 53 -4.74 -14.17 -0.97
N LEU A 54 -3.62 -14.73 -1.42
CA LEU A 54 -2.50 -14.01 -2.01
C LEU A 54 -2.50 -14.35 -3.50
N PHE A 55 -2.48 -13.35 -4.38
CA PHE A 55 -2.65 -13.56 -5.82
C PHE A 55 -1.98 -12.46 -6.66
N PRO A 56 -1.68 -12.75 -7.94
CA PRO A 56 -1.11 -11.77 -8.86
C PRO A 56 -2.17 -10.80 -9.37
N VAL A 57 -1.80 -9.52 -9.48
CA VAL A 57 -2.59 -8.48 -10.15
C VAL A 57 -1.77 -7.86 -11.27
N ASP A 58 -2.34 -7.76 -12.47
CA ASP A 58 -1.66 -7.19 -13.63
C ASP A 58 -1.46 -5.68 -13.47
N ALA A 59 -0.18 -5.28 -13.40
CA ALA A 59 0.28 -3.90 -13.36
C ALA A 59 0.64 -3.33 -14.75
N ASN A 60 0.76 -4.19 -15.77
CA ASN A 60 1.08 -3.75 -17.14
C ASN A 60 -0.12 -3.07 -17.81
N LEU A 61 -1.35 -3.49 -17.45
CA LEU A 61 -2.61 -2.91 -17.90
C LEU A 61 -2.77 -2.85 -19.44
N GLY A 62 -2.04 -3.71 -20.15
CA GLY A 62 -2.01 -3.77 -21.61
C GLY A 62 -1.30 -2.59 -22.29
N VAL A 63 -0.41 -1.87 -21.59
CA VAL A 63 0.32 -0.71 -22.12
C VAL A 63 1.82 -1.01 -22.14
N ASN A 64 2.48 -0.65 -23.24
CA ASN A 64 3.92 -0.84 -23.43
C ASN A 64 4.74 -0.01 -22.42
N GLY A 65 5.93 -0.51 -22.10
CA GLY A 65 6.82 0.07 -21.10
C GLY A 65 6.69 -0.59 -19.73
N LEU A 66 7.51 -0.15 -18.79
CA LEU A 66 7.46 -0.63 -17.41
C LEU A 66 6.31 0.06 -16.66
N PRO A 67 5.54 -0.67 -15.83
CA PRO A 67 4.64 -0.07 -14.85
C PRO A 67 5.34 1.02 -14.03
N GLN A 68 4.63 2.10 -13.70
CA GLN A 68 5.16 3.25 -12.95
C GLN A 68 4.17 3.73 -11.90
N SER A 69 4.67 4.29 -10.79
CA SER A 69 3.85 4.53 -9.60
C SER A 69 2.74 5.56 -9.80
N GLY A 70 2.99 6.62 -10.57
CA GLY A 70 1.98 7.66 -10.82
C GLY A 70 0.72 7.11 -11.50
N THR A 71 0.89 6.35 -12.57
CA THR A 71 -0.21 5.69 -13.29
C THR A 71 -0.72 4.45 -12.55
N GLY A 72 0.15 3.66 -11.92
CA GLY A 72 -0.23 2.46 -11.16
C GLY A 72 -1.13 2.80 -9.98
N GLN A 73 -0.72 3.74 -9.13
CA GLN A 73 -1.53 4.25 -8.02
C GLN A 73 -2.82 4.91 -8.49
N ALA A 74 -2.80 5.71 -9.57
CA ALA A 74 -4.02 6.30 -10.12
C ALA A 74 -5.01 5.22 -10.56
N SER A 75 -4.53 4.15 -11.22
CA SER A 75 -5.36 3.01 -11.58
C SER A 75 -5.95 2.30 -10.38
N LEU A 76 -5.10 1.97 -9.42
CA LEU A 76 -5.44 1.27 -8.19
C LEU A 76 -6.50 2.01 -7.37
N PHE A 77 -6.27 3.28 -7.08
CA PHE A 77 -7.10 4.07 -6.17
C PHE A 77 -8.33 4.68 -6.84
N CYS A 78 -8.34 4.86 -8.16
CA CYS A 78 -9.44 5.54 -8.87
C CYS A 78 -10.29 4.59 -9.73
N GLY A 79 -9.80 3.38 -10.02
CA GLY A 79 -10.55 2.33 -10.70
C GLY A 79 -10.69 2.53 -12.22
N PHE A 80 -9.62 2.99 -12.88
CA PHE A 80 -9.57 3.16 -14.34
C PHE A 80 -8.18 2.85 -14.87
N ASN A 81 -8.05 2.48 -16.14
CA ASN A 81 -6.75 2.23 -16.76
C ASN A 81 -6.01 3.55 -17.05
N ALA A 82 -5.27 4.09 -16.07
CA ALA A 82 -4.54 5.33 -16.16
C ALA A 82 -3.42 5.33 -17.22
N PRO A 83 -2.58 4.27 -17.36
CA PRO A 83 -1.57 4.28 -18.41
C PRO A 83 -2.21 4.24 -19.80
N LYS A 84 -3.34 3.54 -19.98
CA LYS A 84 -4.08 3.56 -21.27
C LYS A 84 -4.70 4.94 -21.51
N PHE A 85 -5.25 5.56 -20.47
CA PHE A 85 -5.86 6.88 -20.54
C PHE A 85 -4.87 7.97 -20.99
N ILE A 86 -3.60 7.88 -20.58
CA ILE A 86 -2.56 8.84 -20.99
C ILE A 86 -1.65 8.33 -22.12
N GLY A 87 -1.85 7.10 -22.59
CA GLY A 87 -1.07 6.46 -23.65
C GLY A 87 0.32 5.90 -23.25
N LYS A 88 0.69 5.93 -21.96
CA LYS A 88 1.96 5.39 -21.45
C LYS A 88 1.93 5.18 -19.94
N HIS A 89 2.86 4.39 -19.42
CA HIS A 89 3.18 4.40 -17.99
C HIS A 89 3.90 5.69 -17.59
N PHE A 90 3.60 6.22 -16.41
CA PHE A 90 4.22 7.45 -15.91
C PHE A 90 4.33 7.48 -14.38
N GLY A 91 5.41 8.05 -13.86
CA GLY A 91 5.65 8.18 -12.43
C GLY A 91 6.92 8.96 -12.13
N PRO A 92 7.26 9.15 -10.84
CA PRO A 92 6.55 8.63 -9.66
C PRO A 92 5.30 9.46 -9.27
N PHE A 93 5.17 10.68 -9.81
CA PHE A 93 4.05 11.56 -9.52
C PHE A 93 2.87 11.34 -10.48
N PRO A 94 1.63 11.70 -10.10
CA PRO A 94 0.50 11.67 -11.02
C PRO A 94 0.76 12.50 -12.27
N PHE A 95 0.34 11.98 -13.41
CA PHE A 95 0.38 12.73 -14.67
C PHE A 95 -0.70 13.81 -14.66
N SER A 96 -0.46 14.97 -15.27
CA SER A 96 -1.33 16.14 -15.18
C SER A 96 -2.78 15.86 -15.58
N THR A 97 -3.01 15.10 -16.65
CA THR A 97 -4.37 14.75 -17.11
C THR A 97 -5.09 13.76 -16.20
N THR A 98 -4.38 13.05 -15.32
CA THR A 98 -5.00 12.16 -14.31
C THR A 98 -5.46 12.91 -13.07
N ILE A 99 -4.98 14.13 -12.83
CA ILE A 99 -5.28 14.92 -11.63
C ILE A 99 -6.79 15.15 -11.41
N PRO A 100 -7.59 15.54 -12.43
CA PRO A 100 -9.03 15.67 -12.25
C PRO A 100 -9.70 14.35 -11.85
N VAL A 101 -9.28 13.24 -12.46
CA VAL A 101 -9.80 11.91 -12.13
C VAL A 101 -9.42 11.50 -10.71
N ILE A 102 -8.20 11.79 -10.26
CA ILE A 102 -7.75 11.55 -8.89
C ILE A 102 -8.59 12.36 -7.90
N LYS A 103 -8.82 13.65 -8.18
CA LYS A 103 -9.63 14.53 -7.35
C LYS A 103 -11.04 13.96 -7.14
N GLU A 104 -11.68 13.49 -8.20
CA GLU A 104 -13.08 13.06 -8.17
C GLU A 104 -13.27 11.60 -7.75
N LYS A 105 -12.39 10.71 -8.20
CA LYS A 105 -12.63 9.26 -8.19
C LYS A 105 -11.76 8.51 -7.20
N HIS A 106 -10.82 9.13 -6.49
CA HIS A 106 -10.00 8.40 -5.52
C HIS A 106 -10.87 7.73 -4.44
N ILE A 107 -10.52 6.51 -4.02
CA ILE A 107 -11.35 5.68 -3.13
C ILE A 107 -11.68 6.35 -1.79
N LEU A 108 -10.72 7.09 -1.21
CA LEU A 108 -10.99 7.93 -0.02
C LEU A 108 -12.16 8.90 -0.25
N ILE A 109 -12.24 9.51 -1.44
CA ILE A 109 -13.28 10.49 -1.78
C ILE A 109 -14.62 9.81 -1.98
N HIS A 110 -14.64 8.60 -2.53
CA HIS A 110 -15.86 7.80 -2.63
C HIS A 110 -16.51 7.57 -1.26
N TYR A 111 -15.74 7.13 -0.27
CA TYR A 111 -16.25 6.88 1.09
C TYR A 111 -16.52 8.17 1.88
N LYS A 112 -15.74 9.24 1.64
CA LYS A 112 -16.02 10.58 2.21
C LYS A 112 -17.38 11.10 1.75
N ASN A 113 -17.65 11.08 0.45
CA ASN A 113 -18.88 11.67 -0.12
C ASN A 113 -20.16 10.91 0.25
N LYS A 114 -20.03 9.63 0.65
CA LYS A 114 -21.15 8.85 1.19
C LYS A 114 -21.43 9.13 2.67
N ASN A 115 -20.65 10.00 3.33
CA ASN A 115 -20.73 10.26 4.78
C ASN A 115 -20.64 9.00 5.66
N VAL A 116 -20.05 7.92 5.12
CA VAL A 116 -19.90 6.65 5.86
C VAL A 116 -18.55 6.57 6.57
N GLY A 117 -17.62 7.50 6.31
CA GLY A 117 -16.35 7.62 7.03
C GLY A 117 -15.17 7.01 6.26
N SER A 118 -14.21 7.85 5.93
CA SER A 118 -12.93 7.49 5.28
C SER A 118 -11.76 8.08 6.06
N TYR A 119 -10.68 7.33 6.23
CA TYR A 119 -9.49 7.79 6.95
C TYR A 119 -8.20 7.39 6.25
N PHE A 120 -7.28 8.34 6.10
CA PHE A 120 -5.91 8.05 5.70
C PHE A 120 -5.05 8.03 6.96
N ALA A 121 -4.46 6.89 7.29
CA ALA A 121 -3.84 6.67 8.60
C ALA A 121 -2.39 7.16 8.69
N ASN A 122 -1.77 7.56 7.57
CA ASN A 122 -0.42 8.10 7.58
C ASN A 122 -0.38 9.52 8.14
N ALA A 123 0.66 9.81 8.91
CA ALA A 123 1.05 11.14 9.33
C ALA A 123 2.21 11.67 8.47
N TYR A 124 2.28 12.99 8.39
CA TYR A 124 3.35 13.70 7.72
C TYR A 124 4.17 14.54 8.71
N PRO A 125 5.49 14.64 8.52
CA PRO A 125 6.35 15.44 9.39
C PRO A 125 6.31 16.92 8.98
N LYS A 126 6.83 17.81 9.82
CA LYS A 126 6.90 19.26 9.58
C LYS A 126 7.49 19.62 8.21
N PRO A 127 8.60 19.00 7.73
CA PRO A 127 9.15 19.33 6.41
C PRO A 127 8.18 19.13 5.24
N PHE A 128 7.23 18.19 5.37
CA PHE A 128 6.17 18.03 4.35
C PHE A 128 5.24 19.23 4.34
N PHE A 129 4.84 19.74 5.49
CA PHE A 129 3.98 20.94 5.57
C PHE A 129 4.71 22.19 5.11
N ASP A 130 5.99 22.34 5.45
CA ASP A 130 6.84 23.43 4.96
C ASP A 130 6.91 23.39 3.42
N TYR A 131 7.06 22.19 2.84
CA TYR A 131 7.00 21.97 1.39
C TYR A 131 5.67 22.42 0.79
N LEU A 132 4.53 22.04 1.39
CA LEU A 132 3.21 22.45 0.89
C LEU A 132 3.02 23.97 0.95
N ASN A 133 3.48 24.61 2.03
CA ASN A 133 3.38 26.05 2.26
C ASN A 133 4.29 26.86 1.33
N SER A 134 5.40 26.27 0.86
CA SER A 134 6.28 26.89 -0.13
C SER A 134 5.66 27.01 -1.54
N GLY A 135 4.41 26.57 -1.73
CA GLY A 135 3.72 26.59 -3.03
C GLY A 135 4.02 25.40 -3.93
N LYS A 136 4.90 24.48 -3.53
CA LYS A 136 5.22 23.28 -4.31
C LYS A 136 4.06 22.29 -4.35
N THR A 137 3.87 21.68 -5.52
CA THR A 137 2.68 20.86 -5.83
C THR A 137 2.97 19.41 -6.20
N ARG A 138 4.25 19.01 -6.36
CA ARG A 138 4.58 17.61 -6.67
C ARG A 138 4.33 16.74 -5.44
N LEU A 139 3.32 15.88 -5.51
CA LEU A 139 2.86 14.99 -4.44
C LEU A 139 2.55 13.62 -5.04
N GLY A 140 2.76 12.54 -4.27
CA GLY A 140 2.26 11.21 -4.64
C GLY A 140 0.73 11.19 -4.78
N VAL A 141 0.17 10.16 -5.42
CA VAL A 141 -1.25 10.15 -5.82
C VAL A 141 -2.19 10.34 -4.63
N THR A 142 -1.96 9.65 -3.52
CA THR A 142 -2.79 9.76 -2.32
C THR A 142 -2.67 11.13 -1.66
N ALA A 143 -1.44 11.65 -1.49
CA ALA A 143 -1.22 12.99 -0.96
C ALA A 143 -1.84 14.09 -1.84
N ALA A 144 -1.76 13.94 -3.16
CA ALA A 144 -2.41 14.82 -4.12
C ALA A 144 -3.93 14.79 -3.94
N SER A 145 -4.54 13.60 -3.85
CA SER A 145 -5.98 13.45 -3.61
C SER A 145 -6.43 14.13 -2.32
N ILE A 146 -5.69 13.95 -1.22
CA ILE A 146 -6.00 14.56 0.09
C ILE A 146 -5.98 16.08 -0.01
N ARG A 147 -4.91 16.63 -0.61
CA ARG A 147 -4.78 18.08 -0.82
C ARG A 147 -5.89 18.64 -1.71
N LEU A 148 -6.17 18.00 -2.84
CA LEU A 148 -7.18 18.45 -3.82
C LEU A 148 -8.61 18.44 -3.27
N ASN A 149 -8.86 17.66 -2.22
CA ASN A 149 -10.17 17.51 -1.58
C ASN A 149 -10.24 18.12 -0.18
N ASN A 150 -9.27 18.97 0.19
CA ASN A 150 -9.19 19.66 1.48
C ASN A 150 -9.39 18.70 2.68
N ILE A 151 -8.85 17.48 2.57
CA ILE A 151 -8.85 16.53 3.70
C ILE A 151 -7.66 16.90 4.60
N PRO A 152 -7.86 17.04 5.92
CA PRO A 152 -6.75 17.31 6.84
C PRO A 152 -5.71 16.19 6.81
N PHE A 153 -4.44 16.56 6.68
CA PHE A 153 -3.32 15.63 6.87
C PHE A 153 -3.08 15.41 8.36
N ASN A 154 -2.79 14.16 8.76
CA ASN A 154 -2.35 13.89 10.11
C ASN A 154 -0.93 14.42 10.34
N ARG A 155 -0.67 14.84 11.57
CA ARG A 155 0.56 15.48 12.03
C ARG A 155 1.17 14.66 13.16
N ILE A 156 2.29 15.16 13.70
CA ILE A 156 2.93 14.60 14.89
C ILE A 156 1.97 14.46 16.08
N THR A 157 1.02 15.38 16.25
CA THR A 157 0.02 15.32 17.33
C THR A 157 -0.85 14.08 17.25
N ASP A 158 -1.17 13.64 16.04
CA ASP A 158 -2.00 12.45 15.79
C ASP A 158 -1.19 11.16 16.01
N VAL A 159 0.10 11.18 15.69
CA VAL A 159 1.04 10.10 16.03
C VAL A 159 1.13 9.94 17.55
N ARG A 160 1.29 11.05 18.29
CA ARG A 160 1.35 11.05 19.76
C ARG A 160 0.06 10.52 20.40
N LYS A 161 -1.10 10.86 19.83
CA LYS A 161 -2.42 10.36 20.27
C LYS A 161 -2.67 8.90 19.85
N GLY A 162 -1.83 8.33 18.98
CA GLY A 162 -2.04 7.00 18.41
C GLY A 162 -3.29 6.91 17.52
N SER A 163 -3.69 8.03 16.90
CA SER A 163 -4.72 8.12 15.86
C SER A 163 -4.14 8.05 14.45
N ALA A 164 -2.84 8.26 14.28
CA ALA A 164 -2.12 8.09 13.02
C ALA A 164 -0.79 7.35 13.23
N LEU A 165 -0.19 6.89 12.13
CA LEU A 165 1.10 6.21 12.11
C LEU A 165 2.07 6.95 11.19
N THR A 166 3.35 6.90 11.53
CA THR A 166 4.44 7.30 10.64
C THR A 166 4.56 6.30 9.48
N ALA A 167 5.14 6.73 8.36
CA ALA A 167 5.26 5.90 7.15
C ALA A 167 6.21 4.68 7.31
N ASP A 168 6.95 4.62 8.42
CA ASP A 168 7.86 3.54 8.80
C ASP A 168 7.31 2.64 9.90
N PHE A 169 6.04 2.84 10.28
CA PHE A 169 5.32 2.18 11.38
C PHE A 169 5.82 2.49 12.79
N THR A 170 7.14 2.56 13.01
CA THR A 170 7.77 2.48 14.34
C THR A 170 8.15 3.83 14.95
N ASN A 171 7.99 4.93 14.20
CA ASN A 171 8.48 6.29 14.49
C ASN A 171 10.02 6.45 14.44
N ASP A 172 10.73 5.38 14.13
CA ASP A 172 12.18 5.31 14.18
C ASP A 172 12.81 6.29 13.19
N ARG A 173 12.36 6.28 11.94
CA ARG A 173 12.88 7.19 10.90
C ARG A 173 12.59 8.65 11.21
N TRP A 174 11.46 8.95 11.85
CA TRP A 174 11.16 10.32 12.26
C TRP A 174 12.13 10.79 13.34
N ASN A 175 12.44 9.96 14.31
CA ASN A 175 13.43 10.29 15.34
C ASN A 175 14.83 10.43 14.72
N GLU A 176 15.31 9.39 14.03
CA GLU A 176 16.67 9.33 13.48
C GLU A 176 16.97 10.38 12.40
N LYS A 177 16.02 10.63 11.48
CA LYS A 177 16.28 11.45 10.28
C LYS A 177 15.77 12.87 10.39
N LEU A 178 14.78 13.12 11.26
CA LEU A 178 14.10 14.42 11.34
C LEU A 178 14.19 15.04 12.74
N GLY A 179 14.90 14.41 13.68
CA GLY A 179 15.14 14.96 15.02
C GLY A 179 13.89 15.00 15.91
N TYR A 180 12.90 14.14 15.65
CA TYR A 180 11.75 14.03 16.54
C TYR A 180 12.10 13.27 17.84
N ASN A 181 11.30 13.53 18.88
CA ASN A 181 11.32 12.76 20.12
C ASN A 181 9.94 12.09 20.30
N LEU A 182 9.71 11.00 19.56
CA LEU A 182 8.53 10.16 19.66
C LEU A 182 8.88 8.83 20.32
N PRO A 183 7.98 8.25 21.15
CA PRO A 183 8.17 6.90 21.64
C PRO A 183 8.28 5.93 20.46
N LEU A 184 9.36 5.13 20.45
CA LEU A 184 9.50 4.03 19.51
C LEU A 184 8.42 2.99 19.81
N ILE A 185 7.81 2.45 18.75
CA ILE A 185 6.82 1.38 18.89
C ILE A 185 7.25 0.17 18.07
N LYS A 186 6.91 -1.02 18.57
CA LYS A 186 7.14 -2.27 17.84
C LYS A 186 6.21 -2.36 16.62
N PRO A 187 6.60 -3.07 15.54
CA PRO A 187 5.73 -3.30 14.38
C PRO A 187 4.35 -3.87 14.76
N GLN A 188 4.30 -4.78 15.72
CA GLN A 188 3.05 -5.36 16.23
C GLN A 188 2.16 -4.30 16.90
N THR A 189 2.76 -3.37 17.66
CA THR A 189 2.03 -2.25 18.26
C THR A 189 1.46 -1.33 17.18
N ALA A 190 2.20 -1.04 16.13
CA ALA A 190 1.72 -0.27 15.00
C ALA A 190 0.56 -0.97 14.28
N ALA A 191 0.66 -2.28 14.04
CA ALA A 191 -0.40 -3.08 13.43
C ALA A 191 -1.70 -3.03 14.24
N ARG A 192 -1.63 -3.27 15.56
CA ARG A 192 -2.78 -3.17 16.47
C ARG A 192 -3.39 -1.77 16.49
N ARG A 193 -2.56 -0.72 16.44
CA ARG A 193 -3.04 0.66 16.32
C ARG A 193 -3.81 0.86 15.01
N LEU A 194 -3.30 0.36 13.88
CA LEU A 194 -3.98 0.47 12.59
C LEU A 194 -5.31 -0.30 12.57
N LEU A 195 -5.38 -1.50 13.16
CA LEU A 195 -6.63 -2.24 13.31
C LEU A 195 -7.64 -1.48 14.16
N ARG A 196 -7.21 -0.86 15.26
CA ARG A 196 -8.06 -0.01 16.10
C ARG A 196 -8.55 1.24 15.37
N ILE A 197 -7.70 1.88 14.58
CA ILE A 197 -8.08 3.02 13.71
C ILE A 197 -9.11 2.54 12.67
N THR A 198 -8.88 1.38 12.08
CA THR A 198 -9.77 0.77 11.09
C THR A 198 -11.16 0.55 11.66
N GLY A 199 -11.28 0.00 12.87
CA GLY A 199 -12.58 -0.27 13.50
C GLY A 199 -13.45 0.98 13.77
N LYS A 200 -12.88 2.19 13.63
CA LYS A 200 -13.59 3.47 13.80
C LYS A 200 -14.10 4.06 12.48
N HIS A 201 -13.73 3.49 11.33
CA HIS A 201 -14.04 4.05 10.01
C HIS A 201 -14.54 2.95 9.07
N LYS A 202 -15.32 3.30 8.06
CA LYS A 202 -15.74 2.32 7.05
C LYS A 202 -14.63 1.96 6.09
N PHE A 203 -13.79 2.93 5.77
CA PHE A 203 -12.62 2.71 4.92
C PHE A 203 -11.40 3.39 5.52
N THR A 204 -10.32 2.64 5.71
CA THR A 204 -9.02 3.13 6.14
C THR A 204 -7.97 2.79 5.10
N LEU A 205 -7.16 3.76 4.69
CA LEU A 205 -5.99 3.57 3.83
C LEU A 205 -4.72 3.85 4.63
N TYR A 206 -3.72 2.97 4.51
CA TYR A 206 -2.36 3.19 4.95
C TYR A 206 -1.39 2.93 3.79
N GLU A 207 -0.36 3.75 3.66
CA GLU A 207 0.64 3.69 2.58
C GLU A 207 2.04 3.42 3.15
N PHE A 208 2.76 2.48 2.54
CA PHE A 208 4.14 2.13 2.86
C PHE A 208 5.00 2.10 1.60
N TYR A 209 5.85 3.11 1.42
CA TYR A 209 6.67 3.27 0.20
C TYR A 209 8.13 2.83 0.34
N LEU A 210 8.55 2.36 1.53
CA LEU A 210 9.96 2.05 1.78
C LEU A 210 10.46 0.79 1.06
N MET A 211 9.58 -0.10 0.62
CA MET A 211 9.97 -1.29 -0.16
C MET A 211 10.47 -0.91 -1.55
N ASP A 212 9.76 -0.02 -2.25
CA ASP A 212 10.21 0.52 -3.52
C ASP A 212 11.58 1.23 -3.40
N HIS A 213 11.79 1.99 -2.32
CA HIS A 213 13.09 2.58 -2.02
C HIS A 213 14.20 1.55 -1.80
N LEU A 214 13.89 0.40 -1.20
CA LEU A 214 14.84 -0.71 -1.08
C LEU A 214 15.14 -1.36 -2.43
N GLY A 215 14.13 -1.60 -3.26
CA GLY A 215 14.28 -2.15 -4.61
C GLY A 215 15.11 -1.24 -5.53
N HIS A 216 14.89 0.07 -5.43
CA HIS A 216 15.73 1.08 -6.05
C HIS A 216 17.10 1.29 -5.38
N PHE A 217 17.42 0.52 -4.34
CA PHE A 217 18.68 0.60 -3.63
C PHE A 217 19.00 1.96 -2.98
N ARG A 218 17.99 2.79 -2.70
CA ARG A 218 18.16 4.13 -2.10
C ARG A 218 18.46 4.08 -0.61
N ILE A 219 18.06 3.01 0.06
CA ILE A 219 18.21 2.84 1.52
C ILE A 219 18.77 1.45 1.89
N LYS A 220 19.77 0.97 1.14
CA LYS A 220 20.35 -0.39 1.31
C LYS A 220 20.72 -0.72 2.76
N ASN A 221 21.29 0.25 3.48
CA ASN A 221 21.76 0.06 4.86
C ASN A 221 20.61 -0.24 5.85
N GLU A 222 19.37 0.03 5.46
CA GLU A 222 18.19 -0.18 6.27
C GLU A 222 17.43 -1.46 5.89
N PHE A 223 17.95 -2.25 4.95
CA PHE A 223 17.27 -3.41 4.37
C PHE A 223 16.73 -4.37 5.42
N LYS A 224 17.61 -4.95 6.26
CA LYS A 224 17.21 -5.96 7.26
C LYS A 224 16.16 -5.41 8.23
N ARG A 225 16.31 -4.16 8.64
CA ARG A 225 15.39 -3.48 9.56
C ARG A 225 14.01 -3.33 8.94
N ILE A 226 13.92 -2.69 7.78
CA ILE A 226 12.65 -2.40 7.09
C ILE A 226 11.94 -3.71 6.69
N TYR A 227 12.71 -4.68 6.19
CA TYR A 227 12.20 -5.99 5.81
C TYR A 227 11.54 -6.72 6.99
N ASN A 228 12.24 -6.80 8.14
CA ASN A 228 11.70 -7.44 9.34
C ASN A 228 10.52 -6.67 9.94
N ILE A 229 10.56 -5.33 9.91
CA ILE A 229 9.44 -4.50 10.35
C ILE A 229 8.19 -4.80 9.53
N LEU A 230 8.31 -4.84 8.20
CA LEU A 230 7.18 -5.13 7.32
C LEU A 230 6.62 -6.54 7.57
N ASP A 231 7.49 -7.55 7.66
CA ASP A 231 7.07 -8.93 7.89
C ASP A 231 6.28 -9.07 9.20
N LEU A 232 6.84 -8.55 10.32
CA LEU A 232 6.17 -8.59 11.61
C LEU A 232 4.86 -7.78 11.62
N PHE A 233 4.83 -6.64 10.93
CA PHE A 233 3.63 -5.82 10.81
C PHE A 233 2.51 -6.56 10.06
N LEU A 234 2.81 -7.09 8.86
CA LEU A 234 1.82 -7.78 8.04
C LEU A 234 1.34 -9.08 8.71
N PHE A 235 2.26 -9.84 9.31
CA PHE A 235 1.91 -11.02 10.09
C PHE A 235 0.88 -10.67 11.17
N THR A 236 1.17 -9.63 11.96
CA THR A 236 0.27 -9.18 13.05
C THR A 236 -1.10 -8.73 12.53
N ILE A 237 -1.15 -7.94 11.44
CA ILE A 237 -2.42 -7.53 10.83
C ILE A 237 -3.25 -8.76 10.46
N LEU A 238 -2.65 -9.72 9.76
CA LEU A 238 -3.36 -10.88 9.23
C LEU A 238 -3.72 -11.92 10.31
N THR A 239 -3.01 -11.96 11.44
CA THR A 239 -3.34 -12.86 12.55
C THR A 239 -4.33 -12.27 13.55
N GLU A 240 -4.30 -10.96 13.78
CA GLU A 240 -5.06 -10.33 14.87
C GLU A 240 -6.29 -9.53 14.41
N MET A 241 -6.52 -9.38 13.10
CA MET A 241 -7.74 -8.73 12.60
C MET A 241 -9.01 -9.49 13.02
N ASP A 242 -10.10 -8.74 13.21
CA ASP A 242 -11.44 -9.35 13.33
C ASP A 242 -11.94 -9.77 11.93
N TYR A 243 -11.80 -11.06 11.62
CA TYR A 243 -12.18 -11.65 10.32
C TYR A 243 -13.67 -11.52 9.98
N ASN A 244 -14.54 -11.32 10.96
CA ASN A 244 -15.98 -11.20 10.74
C ASN A 244 -16.41 -9.75 10.52
N ARG A 245 -15.65 -8.80 11.06
CA ARG A 245 -15.98 -7.37 10.99
C ARG A 245 -15.06 -6.55 10.10
N THR A 246 -13.95 -7.12 9.62
CA THR A 246 -12.95 -6.42 8.83
C THR A 246 -12.66 -7.15 7.53
N THR A 247 -12.48 -6.41 6.44
CA THR A 247 -11.83 -6.89 5.21
C THR A 247 -10.52 -6.13 5.05
N VAL A 248 -9.42 -6.86 4.93
CA VAL A 248 -8.09 -6.31 4.67
C VAL A 248 -7.74 -6.55 3.20
N ILE A 249 -7.23 -5.52 2.52
CA ILE A 249 -6.60 -5.60 1.21
C ILE A 249 -5.18 -5.04 1.35
N ILE A 250 -4.18 -5.88 1.11
CA ILE A 250 -2.79 -5.45 0.95
C ILE A 250 -2.48 -5.50 -0.54
N CYS A 251 -1.96 -4.43 -1.14
CA CYS A 251 -1.76 -4.38 -2.58
C CYS A 251 -0.55 -3.52 -2.94
N SER A 252 0.02 -3.82 -4.11
CA SER A 252 1.04 -3.01 -4.78
C SER A 252 0.52 -2.53 -6.12
N ASP A 253 1.12 -1.49 -6.65
CA ASP A 253 0.86 -0.88 -7.95
C ASP A 253 1.84 -1.36 -9.03
N HIS A 254 2.97 -1.95 -8.65
CA HIS A 254 3.91 -2.61 -9.57
C HIS A 254 4.86 -3.58 -8.85
N GLY A 255 5.70 -4.26 -9.62
CA GLY A 255 6.87 -5.00 -9.11
C GLY A 255 8.15 -4.15 -9.09
N ASN A 256 9.05 -4.48 -8.17
CA ASN A 256 10.39 -3.93 -8.03
C ASN A 256 11.19 -4.84 -7.07
N PHE A 257 10.78 -4.87 -5.80
CA PHE A 257 11.53 -5.50 -4.71
C PHE A 257 11.77 -7.00 -4.89
N GLU A 258 10.94 -7.70 -5.66
CA GLU A 258 11.07 -9.13 -5.93
C GLU A 258 12.21 -9.50 -6.90
N ASP A 259 12.89 -8.51 -7.50
CA ASP A 259 14.05 -8.71 -8.38
C ASP A 259 15.09 -7.60 -8.18
N LEU A 260 16.04 -7.84 -7.27
CA LEU A 260 17.15 -6.91 -6.99
C LEU A 260 18.28 -6.97 -8.03
N SER A 261 18.17 -7.76 -9.11
CA SER A 261 19.17 -7.72 -10.18
C SER A 261 19.08 -6.45 -11.02
N VAL A 262 17.90 -5.82 -11.02
CA VAL A 262 17.61 -4.57 -11.72
C VAL A 262 17.32 -3.45 -10.73
N LYS A 263 17.61 -2.20 -11.14
CA LYS A 263 17.28 -1.00 -10.34
C LYS A 263 15.96 -0.36 -10.75
N SER A 264 15.33 -0.84 -11.82
CA SER A 264 14.06 -0.35 -12.34
C SER A 264 12.89 -1.16 -11.78
N HIS A 265 11.66 -0.74 -12.08
CA HIS A 265 10.50 -1.58 -11.87
C HIS A 265 10.55 -2.81 -12.79
N THR A 266 9.73 -3.81 -12.49
CA THR A 266 9.60 -5.03 -13.29
C THR A 266 8.26 -5.08 -14.01
N ARG A 267 8.11 -6.03 -14.94
CA ARG A 267 6.82 -6.38 -15.56
C ARG A 267 6.10 -7.51 -14.84
N ASN A 268 6.64 -7.96 -13.71
CA ASN A 268 6.01 -8.99 -12.89
C ASN A 268 4.65 -8.49 -12.38
N PRO A 269 3.70 -9.40 -12.14
CA PRO A 269 2.44 -9.00 -11.53
C PRO A 269 2.68 -8.41 -10.13
N ALA A 270 1.92 -7.38 -9.80
CA ALA A 270 1.91 -6.80 -8.46
C ALA A 270 1.33 -7.83 -7.46
N LEU A 271 1.90 -7.88 -6.26
CA LEU A 271 1.41 -8.73 -5.19
C LEU A 271 0.14 -8.13 -4.57
N THR A 272 -0.89 -8.95 -4.39
CA THR A 272 -2.10 -8.57 -3.66
C THR A 272 -2.48 -9.66 -2.67
N ILE A 273 -2.92 -9.27 -1.47
CA ILE A 273 -3.49 -10.14 -0.44
C ILE A 273 -4.86 -9.59 -0.06
N THR A 274 -5.88 -10.46 0.01
CA THR A 274 -7.17 -10.16 0.62
C THR A 274 -7.40 -11.06 1.82
N ALA A 275 -7.96 -10.53 2.91
CA ALA A 275 -8.28 -11.30 4.11
C ALA A 275 -9.57 -10.81 4.79
N GLY A 276 -10.28 -11.71 5.47
CA GLY A 276 -11.49 -11.36 6.23
C GLY A 276 -12.80 -11.52 5.46
N LYS A 277 -13.80 -10.68 5.77
CA LYS A 277 -15.21 -10.94 5.44
C LYS A 277 -15.49 -11.18 3.96
N TYR A 278 -15.05 -10.26 3.10
CA TYR A 278 -15.31 -10.29 1.66
C TYR A 278 -14.07 -10.66 0.85
N SER A 279 -13.10 -11.35 1.47
CA SER A 279 -11.79 -11.61 0.86
C SER A 279 -11.86 -12.48 -0.41
N GLU A 280 -12.75 -13.48 -0.43
CA GLU A 280 -12.95 -14.38 -1.57
C GLU A 280 -13.57 -13.68 -2.78
N ASP A 281 -14.57 -12.83 -2.55
CA ASP A 281 -15.21 -12.02 -3.59
C ASP A 281 -14.20 -11.09 -4.27
N LEU A 282 -13.34 -10.45 -3.47
CA LEU A 282 -12.27 -9.60 -3.97
C LEU A 282 -11.23 -10.39 -4.77
N PHE A 283 -10.77 -11.53 -4.23
CA PHE A 283 -9.84 -12.42 -4.94
C PHE A 283 -10.38 -12.89 -6.30
N SER A 284 -11.66 -13.24 -6.34
CA SER A 284 -12.30 -13.75 -7.55
C SER A 284 -12.46 -12.67 -8.62
N SER A 285 -12.67 -11.42 -8.22
CA SER A 285 -13.00 -10.31 -9.11
C SER A 285 -11.81 -9.44 -9.56
N ILE A 286 -10.71 -9.41 -8.80
CA ILE A 286 -9.56 -8.56 -9.09
C ILE A 286 -8.53 -9.35 -9.91
N LYS A 287 -8.24 -8.89 -11.14
CA LYS A 287 -7.16 -9.38 -12.00
C LYS A 287 -6.19 -8.29 -12.45
N ARG A 288 -6.63 -7.03 -12.45
CA ARG A 288 -5.88 -5.84 -12.88
C ARG A 288 -6.00 -4.73 -11.84
N LEU A 289 -5.02 -3.82 -11.79
CA LEU A 289 -5.01 -2.72 -10.81
C LEU A 289 -6.30 -1.87 -10.85
N ASP A 290 -6.79 -1.59 -12.06
CA ASP A 290 -7.99 -0.78 -12.28
C ASP A 290 -9.30 -1.42 -11.78
N GLN A 291 -9.26 -2.68 -11.34
CA GLN A 291 -10.40 -3.41 -10.79
C GLN A 291 -10.45 -3.40 -9.26
N VAL A 292 -9.38 -2.98 -8.57
CA VAL A 292 -9.29 -3.02 -7.11
C VAL A 292 -10.36 -2.15 -6.46
N LYS A 293 -10.41 -0.84 -6.79
CA LYS A 293 -11.45 0.06 -6.25
C LYS A 293 -12.87 -0.42 -6.61
N PRO A 294 -13.22 -0.74 -7.88
CA PRO A 294 -14.55 -1.23 -8.22
C PRO A 294 -14.97 -2.47 -7.40
N ALA A 295 -14.05 -3.42 -7.20
CA ALA A 295 -14.31 -4.60 -6.39
C ALA A 295 -14.60 -4.24 -4.92
N ILE A 296 -13.76 -3.39 -4.30
CA ILE A 296 -13.97 -2.94 -2.91
C ILE A 296 -15.34 -2.29 -2.75
N ILE A 297 -15.72 -1.37 -3.65
CA ILE A 297 -17.01 -0.67 -3.59
C ILE A 297 -18.19 -1.63 -3.78
N LYS A 298 -18.05 -2.64 -4.64
CA LYS A 298 -19.10 -3.62 -4.93
C LYS A 298 -19.40 -4.49 -3.71
N TYR A 299 -18.36 -5.05 -3.10
CA TYR A 299 -18.50 -6.12 -2.10
C TYR A 299 -18.43 -5.61 -0.65
N CYS A 300 -17.60 -4.61 -0.35
CA CYS A 300 -17.36 -4.14 1.01
C CYS A 300 -18.27 -2.95 1.38
N ARG A 301 -19.57 -3.25 1.56
CA ARG A 301 -20.61 -2.27 1.97
C ARG A 301 -20.71 -2.12 3.50
#